data_AF-A0A656GAJ7-F1
#
_entry.id   AF-A0A656GAJ7-F1
#
_cell.length_a   1.000
_cell.length_b   1.000
_cell.length_c   1.000
_cell.angle_alpha   90.00
_cell.angle_beta   90.00
_cell.angle_gamma   90.00
#
_symmetry.space_group_name_H-M   'P 1'
#
loop_
_entity.id
_entity.type
_entity.pdbx_description
1 polymer ?
#
loop_
_entity_poly.entity_id
_entity_poly.type
_entity_poly.pdbx_seq_one_letter_code
_entity_poly.pdbx_strand_id
1 'polypeptide(L)' 'MPDEVAALALLLASDDATYITGSEFNIDGGLLAGTAATPAVLNDS' A
#
# COMPACT_ATOMS: atom_id res chain seq x y z
N MET A 1 3.90 -11.83 -4.19
CA MET A 1 3.64 -12.91 -5.17
C MET A 1 3.41 -12.26 -6.54
N PRO A 2 3.78 -12.87 -7.68
CA PRO A 2 3.49 -12.28 -9.01
C PRO A 2 1.99 -12.06 -9.24
N ASP A 3 1.16 -12.95 -8.70
CA ASP A 3 -0.30 -12.93 -8.90
C ASP A 3 -0.99 -11.70 -8.29
N GLU A 4 -0.51 -11.20 -7.15
CA GLU A 4 -1.07 -10.01 -6.49
C GLU A 4 -0.82 -8.74 -7.32
N VAL A 5 0.36 -8.66 -7.95
CA VAL A 5 0.71 -7.58 -8.87
C VAL A 5 -0.11 -7.68 -10.16
N ALA A 6 -0.25 -8.90 -10.71
CA ALA A 6 -1.04 -9.14 -11.91
C ALA A 6 -2.53 -8.82 -11.69
N ALA A 7 -3.07 -9.13 -10.52
CA ALA A 7 -4.46 -8.80 -10.16
C ALA A 7 -4.69 -7.28 -10.12
N LEU A 8 -3.76 -6.51 -9.52
CA LEU A 8 -3.87 -5.05 -9.53
C LEU A 8 -3.71 -4.48 -10.95
N ALA A 9 -2.76 -5.01 -11.73
CA ALA A 9 -2.58 -4.59 -13.12
C ALA A 9 -3.84 -4.85 -13.97
N LEU A 10 -4.49 -6.01 -13.77
CA LEU A 10 -5.74 -6.35 -14.43
C LEU A 10 -6.87 -5.40 -14.02
N LEU A 11 -6.99 -5.07 -12.74
CA LEU A 11 -7.96 -4.07 -12.25
C LEU A 11 -7.72 -2.70 -12.90
N LEU A 12 -6.48 -2.21 -12.89
CA LEU A 12 -6.15 -0.90 -13.46
C LEU A 12 -6.34 -0.83 -14.98
N ALA A 13 -6.25 -1.97 -15.67
CA ALA A 13 -6.52 -2.06 -17.10
C ALA A 13 -8.01 -2.26 -17.45
N SER A 14 -8.88 -2.43 -16.45
CA SER A 14 -10.31 -2.70 -16.63
C SER A 14 -11.17 -1.43 -16.62
N ASP A 15 -12.42 -1.56 -17.05
CA ASP A 15 -13.42 -0.48 -17.03
C ASP A 15 -13.81 -0.04 -15.60
N ASP A 16 -13.50 -0.85 -14.58
CA ASP A 16 -13.76 -0.51 -13.18
C ASP A 16 -12.81 0.59 -12.66
N ALA A 17 -11.69 0.83 -13.35
CA ALA A 17 -10.67 1.81 -12.97
C ALA A 17 -10.77 3.13 -13.76
N THR A 18 -11.89 3.41 -14.44
CA THR A 18 -12.06 4.58 -15.34
C THR A 18 -11.78 5.95 -14.70
N TYR A 19 -11.81 6.05 -13.37
CA TYR A 19 -11.52 7.28 -12.63
C TYR A 19 -10.21 7.22 -11.81
N ILE A 20 -9.45 6.14 -11.92
CA ILE A 20 -8.18 5.95 -11.21
C ILE A 20 -7.05 6.45 -12.12
N THR A 21 -6.45 7.58 -11.76
CA THR A 21 -5.33 8.17 -12.48
C THR A 21 -4.38 8.91 -11.52
N GLY A 22 -3.12 9.09 -11.93
CA GLY A 22 -2.10 9.81 -11.16
C GLY A 22 -1.80 9.23 -9.77
N SER A 23 -2.20 7.98 -9.52
CA SER A 23 -2.12 7.32 -8.22
C SER A 23 -1.00 6.27 -8.22
N GLU A 24 -0.33 6.13 -7.07
CA GLU A 24 0.65 5.07 -6.80
C GLU A 24 0.03 4.05 -5.85
N PHE A 25 0.28 2.75 -6.09
CA PHE A 25 -0.27 1.66 -5.29
C PHE A 25 0.85 0.77 -4.74
N ASN A 26 0.94 0.66 -3.42
CA ASN A 26 1.91 -0.21 -2.75
C ASN A 26 1.35 -1.63 -2.60
N ILE A 27 2.07 -2.62 -3.11
CA ILE A 27 1.76 -4.06 -2.97
C ILE A 27 2.90 -4.71 -2.17
N ASP A 28 2.99 -4.37 -0.89
CA ASP A 28 4.16 -4.68 -0.05
C ASP A 28 3.81 -5.41 1.25
N GLY A 29 2.57 -5.89 1.38
CA GLY A 29 2.08 -6.56 2.59
C GLY A 29 1.94 -5.64 3.80
N GLY A 30 1.88 -4.31 3.60
CA GLY A 30 1.74 -3.33 4.67
C GLY A 30 3.06 -2.77 5.20
N LEU A 31 4.18 -3.03 4.50
CA LEU A 31 5.51 -2.55 4.89
C LEU A 31 5.56 -1.01 4.97
N LEU A 32 5.01 -0.34 3.96
CA LEU A 32 4.97 1.13 3.88
C LEU A 32 3.72 1.75 4.52
N ALA A 33 2.78 0.92 4.99
CA ALA A 33 1.57 1.40 5.68
C ALA A 33 1.88 2.05 7.05
N GLY A 34 3.13 1.94 7.52
CA GLY A 34 3.62 2.47 8.78
C GLY A 34 3.23 1.58 9.98
N THR A 35 4.08 1.54 10.99
CA THR A 35 3.65 1.11 12.33
C THR A 35 3.13 2.34 13.05
N ALA A 36 1.92 2.28 13.62
CA ALA A 36 1.45 3.29 14.56
C ALA A 36 2.20 3.23 15.91
N ALA A 37 3.49 2.89 15.90
CA ALA A 37 4.32 2.89 17.09
C ALA A 37 4.97 4.26 17.23
N THR A 38 4.27 5.18 17.89
CA THR A 38 4.92 6.34 18.49
C THR A 38 6.02 5.80 19.43
N PRO A 39 7.28 6.24 19.29
CA PRO A 39 8.33 5.82 20.22
C PRO A 39 7.89 6.17 21.64
N ALA A 40 7.83 5.17 22.54
CA ALA A 40 7.70 5.45 23.95
C ALA A 40 8.97 6.19 24.38
N VAL A 41 8.83 7.49 24.69
CA VAL A 41 9.89 8.23 25.38
C VAL A 41 9.98 7.65 26.80
N LEU A 42 10.79 6.60 26.97
CA LEU A 42 11.20 6.16 28.29
C LEU A 42 12.23 7.18 28.81
N ASN A 43 11.74 8.30 29.35
CA ASN A 43 12.51 9.14 30.24
C ASN A 43 12.54 8.44 31.61
N ASP A 44 13.41 7.44 31.74
CA ASP A 44 13.86 6.98 33.05
C ASP A 44 15.04 7.87 33.45
N SER A 45 14.78 8.86 34.29
CA SER A 45 15.76 9.67 35.00
C SER A 45 15.20 10.09 36.34
#